data_AF-A0A934G9W0-F1
#
_entry.id   AF-A0A934G9W0-F1
#
_cell.length_a   1.000
_cell.length_b   1.000
_cell.length_c   1.000
_cell.angle_alpha   90.00
_cell.angle_beta   90.00
_cell.angle_gamma   90.00
#
_symmetry.space_group_name_H-M   'P 1'
#
loop_
_entity.id
_entity.type
_entity.pdbx_description
1 polymer ?
#
loop_
_entity_poly.entity_id
_entity_poly.type
_entity_poly.pdbx_seq_one_letter_code
_entity_poly.pdbx_strand_id
1 'polypeptide(L)'
;MAHPIAEHLAFARCPRDSYKLADATRRLGEVIVSDTISRDNGKIVKPFKWIGTRPVRPDGVPKVTGLAQYGADLALPGMLVGRILRSPHAHARIRSIDTSKAAALPGVKAVITSANFPEQKFEYVGPERVAQNFWHMTRNIMAREKVLYEGHSIAAVAAVS
;
A
#
# COMPACT_ATOMS: atom_id res chain seq x y z
N MET A 1 9.55 -4.82 40.18
CA MET A 1 10.04 -3.50 39.73
C MET A 1 9.49 -3.27 38.33
N ALA A 2 8.47 -2.42 38.22
CA ALA A 2 7.72 -2.18 36.99
C ALA A 2 8.59 -1.42 35.97
N HIS A 3 8.64 -1.90 34.74
CA HIS A 3 9.18 -1.15 33.61
C HIS A 3 8.13 -0.15 33.11
N PRO A 4 8.53 1.10 32.79
CA PRO A 4 7.61 2.13 32.36
C PRO A 4 7.06 1.82 30.96
N ILE A 5 5.76 2.00 30.86
CA ILE A 5 4.90 1.97 29.67
C ILE A 5 5.52 2.89 28.61
N ALA A 6 5.96 2.31 27.50
CA ALA A 6 6.39 3.07 26.34
C ALA A 6 5.21 3.88 25.81
N GLU A 7 5.35 5.20 25.76
CA GLU A 7 4.43 6.08 25.05
C GLU A 7 4.37 5.63 23.58
N HIS A 8 3.22 5.07 23.17
CA HIS A 8 2.94 4.78 21.77
C HIS A 8 2.80 6.11 21.00
N LEU A 9 3.89 6.57 20.40
CA LEU A 9 3.85 7.58 19.35
C LEU A 9 3.03 7.06 18.18
N ALA A 10 1.79 7.54 18.05
CA ALA A 10 0.93 7.26 16.91
C ALA A 10 1.53 7.93 15.65
N PHE A 11 2.24 7.15 14.84
CA PHE A 11 2.83 7.63 13.60
C PHE A 11 1.76 7.67 12.48
N ALA A 12 1.32 8.87 12.11
CA ALA A 12 0.43 9.09 10.97
C ALA A 12 1.24 9.59 9.76
N ARG A 13 1.24 8.83 8.66
CA ARG A 13 1.98 9.19 7.43
C ARG A 13 1.27 10.24 6.58
N CYS A 14 0.03 10.60 6.93
CA CYS A 14 -0.71 11.73 6.35
C CYS A 14 -0.41 12.98 7.19
N PRO A 15 0.36 13.96 6.70
CA PRO A 15 0.79 15.12 7.50
C PRO A 15 -0.37 16.00 7.99
N ARG A 16 -1.59 15.79 7.47
CA ARG A 16 -2.77 16.56 7.81
C ARG A 16 -3.64 16.01 8.93
N ASP A 17 -3.35 14.80 9.40
CA ASP A 17 -4.22 14.14 10.39
C ASP A 17 -3.81 14.45 11.83
N SER A 18 -2.55 14.80 12.12
CA SER A 18 -2.10 15.13 13.48
C SER A 18 -2.78 16.39 14.04
N TYR A 19 -2.84 17.47 13.25
CA TYR A 19 -3.54 18.69 13.67
C TYR A 19 -5.06 18.53 13.65
N LYS A 20 -5.63 17.69 12.76
CA LYS A 20 -7.07 17.41 12.74
C LYS A 20 -7.51 16.53 13.90
N LEU A 21 -6.68 15.59 14.34
CA LEU A 21 -6.95 14.82 15.56
C LEU A 21 -6.98 15.77 16.76
N ALA A 22 -5.95 16.61 16.90
CA ALA A 22 -5.89 17.59 17.99
C ALA A 22 -7.08 18.56 17.99
N ASP A 23 -7.47 19.07 16.82
CA ASP A 23 -8.61 19.97 16.61
C ASP A 23 -9.96 19.24 16.78
N ALA A 24 -10.05 17.94 16.44
CA ALA A 24 -11.23 17.12 16.71
C ALA A 24 -11.44 16.90 18.22
N THR A 25 -10.40 16.60 18.98
CA THR A 25 -10.49 16.53 20.46
C THR A 25 -10.89 17.86 21.09
N ARG A 26 -10.46 19.00 20.54
CA ARG A 26 -10.89 20.34 21.02
C ARG A 26 -12.35 20.67 20.67
N ARG A 27 -12.83 20.22 19.51
CA ARG A 27 -14.19 20.51 19.01
C ARG A 27 -15.30 19.63 19.58
N LEU A 28 -14.99 18.55 20.30
CA LEU A 28 -16.00 17.75 20.99
C LEU A 28 -16.78 18.54 22.07
N GLY A 29 -16.35 19.76 22.41
CA GLY A 29 -17.04 20.67 23.33
C GLY A 29 -17.81 21.84 22.70
N GLU A 30 -17.83 22.01 21.37
CA GLU A 30 -18.52 23.14 20.71
C GLU A 30 -19.54 22.65 19.67
N VAL A 31 -20.81 22.89 19.93
CA VAL A 31 -21.94 22.59 19.03
C VAL A 31 -22.47 23.92 18.46
N ILE A 32 -22.40 24.05 17.12
CA ILE A 32 -23.10 24.97 16.19
C ILE A 32 -22.71 26.47 16.38
N VAL A 33 -22.31 27.24 15.36
CA VAL A 33 -23.15 27.95 14.35
C VAL A 33 -22.19 28.57 13.32
N SER A 34 -22.49 28.46 12.02
CA SER A 34 -22.16 29.56 11.08
C SER A 34 -22.88 29.39 9.74
N ASP A 35 -24.03 30.07 9.59
CA ASP A 35 -24.54 30.48 8.28
C ASP A 35 -23.82 31.76 7.86
N THR A 36 -22.70 31.63 7.15
CA THR A 36 -22.00 32.79 6.56
C THR A 36 -22.39 32.95 5.10
N ILE A 37 -23.23 33.95 4.83
CA ILE A 37 -23.53 34.45 3.48
C ILE A 37 -22.31 35.27 3.02
N SER A 38 -21.51 34.72 2.11
CA SER A 38 -20.38 35.44 1.49
C SER A 38 -20.87 36.37 0.38
N ARG A 39 -20.44 37.64 0.41
CA ARG A 39 -20.73 38.65 -0.62
C ARG A 39 -19.50 38.85 -1.51
N ASP A 40 -19.67 38.72 -2.82
CA ASP A 40 -18.66 39.09 -3.81
C ASP A 40 -19.30 40.00 -4.88
N ASN A 41 -18.70 41.18 -5.11
CA ASN A 41 -19.10 42.17 -6.12
C ASN A 41 -20.60 42.54 -6.19
N GLY A 42 -21.27 42.69 -5.05
CA GLY A 42 -22.65 43.20 -4.98
C GLY A 42 -23.74 42.27 -5.51
N LYS A 43 -23.42 41.01 -5.85
CA LYS A 43 -24.40 40.00 -6.28
C LYS A 43 -24.60 38.96 -5.18
N ILE A 44 -25.86 38.64 -4.87
CA ILE A 44 -26.22 37.56 -3.94
C ILE A 44 -25.99 36.23 -4.68
N VAL A 45 -24.80 35.66 -4.55
CA VAL A 45 -24.50 34.32 -5.06
C VAL A 45 -25.05 33.32 -4.04
N LYS A 46 -25.99 32.46 -4.45
CA LYS A 46 -26.45 31.35 -3.60
C LYS A 46 -25.21 30.54 -3.22
N PRO A 47 -24.93 30.31 -1.91
CA PRO A 47 -23.78 29.53 -1.52
C PRO A 47 -23.88 28.14 -2.15
N PHE A 48 -22.78 27.68 -2.78
CA PHE A 48 -22.72 26.32 -3.30
C PHE A 48 -22.93 25.34 -2.16
N LYS A 49 -23.82 24.36 -2.34
CA LYS A 49 -24.18 23.37 -1.30
C LYS A 49 -22.97 22.64 -0.71
N TRP A 50 -21.95 22.38 -1.54
CA TRP A 50 -20.80 21.54 -1.16
C TRP A 50 -19.43 22.20 -1.39
N ILE A 51 -19.35 23.22 -2.26
CA ILE A 51 -18.08 23.83 -2.64
C ILE A 51 -17.75 24.92 -1.61
N GLY A 52 -16.60 24.80 -0.93
CA GLY A 52 -16.17 25.72 0.12
C GLY A 52 -16.76 25.44 1.51
N THR A 53 -17.61 24.43 1.65
CA THR A 53 -18.15 23.98 2.96
C THR A 53 -17.31 22.84 3.54
N ARG A 54 -17.55 22.47 4.81
CA ARG A 54 -16.93 21.32 5.49
C ARG A 54 -17.91 20.14 5.58
N PRO A 55 -18.21 19.44 4.48
CA PRO A 55 -19.13 18.32 4.53
C PRO A 55 -18.54 17.15 5.31
N VAL A 56 -19.42 16.37 5.96
CA VAL A 56 -19.04 15.11 6.58
C VAL A 56 -18.53 14.18 5.49
N ARG A 57 -17.31 13.66 5.69
CA ARG A 57 -16.73 12.69 4.78
C ARG A 57 -17.44 11.34 4.98
N PRO A 58 -18.01 10.73 3.94
CA PRO A 58 -18.69 9.43 4.08
C PRO A 58 -17.77 8.34 4.61
N ASP A 59 -16.47 8.37 4.27
CA ASP A 59 -15.48 7.42 4.79
C ASP A 59 -14.99 7.71 6.22
N GLY A 60 -15.42 8.82 6.84
CA GLY A 60 -14.88 9.28 8.12
C GLY A 60 -15.27 8.36 9.28
N VAL A 61 -16.57 8.10 9.42
CA VAL A 61 -17.13 7.23 10.47
C VAL A 61 -16.53 5.82 10.45
N PRO A 62 -16.53 5.06 9.33
CA PRO A 62 -16.02 3.69 9.35
C PRO A 62 -14.51 3.61 9.67
N LYS A 63 -13.72 4.63 9.34
CA LYS A 63 -12.27 4.64 9.65
C LYS A 63 -11.98 4.87 11.13
N VAL A 64 -12.74 5.75 11.78
CA VAL A 64 -12.52 6.04 13.21
C VAL A 64 -13.12 4.97 14.12
N THR A 65 -14.14 4.24 13.65
CA THR A 65 -14.75 3.13 14.40
C THR A 65 -14.06 1.79 14.18
N GLY A 66 -13.08 1.71 13.28
CA GLY A 66 -12.44 0.44 12.89
C GLY A 66 -13.35 -0.49 12.07
N LEU A 67 -14.50 -0.01 11.60
CA LEU A 67 -15.42 -0.77 10.74
C LEU A 67 -14.97 -0.79 9.27
N ALA A 68 -14.05 0.10 8.89
CA ALA A 68 -13.46 0.09 7.56
C ALA A 68 -12.62 -1.18 7.36
N GLN A 69 -13.05 -2.05 6.45
CA GLN A 69 -12.26 -3.22 6.06
C GLN A 69 -11.15 -2.79 5.10
N TYR A 70 -9.91 -3.11 5.45
CA TYR A 70 -8.78 -2.96 4.56
C TYR A 70 -8.47 -4.28 3.86
N GLY A 71 -7.73 -4.23 2.75
CA GLY A 71 -7.37 -5.43 1.99
C GLY A 71 -6.60 -6.48 2.79
N ALA A 72 -5.97 -6.10 3.90
CA ALA A 72 -5.29 -7.02 4.82
C ALA A 72 -6.25 -7.74 5.78
N ASP A 73 -7.46 -7.22 5.99
CA ASP A 73 -8.46 -7.77 6.92
C ASP A 73 -9.37 -8.80 6.26
N LEU A 74 -9.31 -8.90 4.92
CA LEU A 74 -10.13 -9.83 4.14
C LEU A 74 -9.53 -11.23 4.19
N ALA A 75 -10.32 -12.20 4.64
CA ALA A 75 -10.01 -13.63 4.56
C ALA A 75 -11.10 -14.33 3.74
N LEU A 76 -10.69 -15.00 2.66
CA LEU A 76 -11.58 -15.77 1.78
C LEU A 76 -11.32 -17.27 1.91
N PRO A 77 -12.34 -18.13 1.79
CA PRO A 77 -12.15 -19.57 1.83
C PRO A 77 -11.23 -20.01 0.67
N GLY A 78 -10.18 -20.78 0.99
CA GLY A 78 -9.19 -21.24 0.01
C GLY A 78 -8.11 -20.20 -0.36
N MET A 79 -8.04 -19.06 0.32
CA MET A 79 -6.99 -18.06 0.12
C MET A 79 -5.60 -18.63 0.45
N LEU A 80 -4.63 -18.39 -0.44
CA LEU A 80 -3.22 -18.70 -0.20
C LEU A 80 -2.49 -17.43 0.26
N VAL A 81 -1.65 -17.58 1.26
CA VAL A 81 -0.76 -16.53 1.75
C VAL A 81 0.56 -16.60 0.98
N GLY A 82 0.85 -15.51 0.29
CA GLY A 82 2.11 -15.31 -0.42
C GLY A 82 3.19 -14.69 0.49
N ARG A 83 4.41 -15.22 0.44
CA ARG A 83 5.60 -14.58 1.00
C ARG A 83 6.69 -14.48 -0.07
N ILE A 84 7.30 -13.31 -0.17
CA ILE A 84 8.34 -13.01 -1.17
C ILE A 84 9.68 -13.05 -0.46
N LEU A 85 10.59 -13.89 -0.95
CA LEU A 85 12.00 -13.88 -0.58
C LEU A 85 12.69 -12.70 -1.25
N ARG A 86 13.22 -11.81 -0.43
CA ARG A 86 13.84 -10.55 -0.82
C ARG A 86 15.36 -10.64 -0.66
N SER A 87 16.11 -10.08 -1.60
CA SER A 87 17.58 -10.05 -1.52
C SER A 87 18.06 -9.14 -0.39
N PRO A 88 18.96 -9.58 0.50
CA PRO A 88 19.65 -8.71 1.44
C PRO A 88 20.81 -7.93 0.80
N HIS A 89 21.22 -8.30 -0.42
CA HIS A 89 22.35 -7.66 -1.11
C HIS A 89 21.84 -6.69 -2.17
N ALA A 90 22.45 -5.50 -2.20
CA ALA A 90 22.15 -4.48 -3.20
C ALA A 90 22.50 -4.90 -4.62
N HIS A 91 23.57 -5.69 -4.82
CA HIS A 91 24.00 -6.07 -6.16
C HIS A 91 24.73 -7.42 -6.13
N ALA A 92 24.03 -8.47 -6.56
CA ALA A 92 24.56 -9.84 -6.52
C ALA A 92 24.15 -10.62 -7.78
N ARG A 93 25.00 -11.56 -8.22
CA ARG A 93 24.64 -12.52 -9.28
C ARG A 93 23.99 -13.74 -8.65
N ILE A 94 22.86 -14.16 -9.21
CA ILE A 94 22.16 -15.38 -8.76
C ILE A 94 22.86 -16.56 -9.43
N ARG A 95 23.47 -17.44 -8.63
CA ARG A 95 24.12 -18.66 -9.13
C ARG A 95 23.12 -19.80 -9.30
N SER A 96 22.32 -20.05 -8.28
CA SER A 96 21.28 -21.07 -8.27
C SER A 96 20.23 -20.73 -7.21
N ILE A 97 19.00 -21.22 -7.43
CA ILE A 97 17.90 -21.14 -6.49
C ILE A 97 17.42 -22.58 -6.26
N ASP A 98 17.55 -23.08 -5.03
CA ASP A 98 17.02 -24.39 -4.64
C ASP A 98 15.63 -24.23 -4.02
N THR A 99 14.62 -24.78 -4.68
CA THR A 99 13.21 -24.73 -4.24
C THR A 99 12.76 -26.01 -3.54
N SER A 100 13.60 -27.05 -3.48
CA SER A 100 13.23 -28.39 -2.99
C SER A 100 12.74 -28.36 -1.54
N LYS A 101 13.49 -27.71 -0.65
CA LYS A 101 13.15 -27.58 0.76
C LYS A 101 11.84 -26.83 0.98
N ALA A 102 11.61 -25.76 0.21
CA ALA A 102 10.38 -24.97 0.33
C ALA A 102 9.16 -25.74 -0.19
N ALA A 103 9.30 -26.48 -1.29
CA ALA A 103 8.22 -27.28 -1.85
C ALA A 103 7.84 -28.49 -0.96
N ALA A 104 8.78 -29.01 -0.17
CA ALA A 104 8.55 -30.14 0.73
C ALA A 104 7.81 -29.76 2.03
N LEU A 105 7.67 -28.47 2.34
CA LEU A 105 7.01 -28.04 3.57
C LEU A 105 5.49 -28.29 3.49
N PRO A 106 4.87 -28.77 4.59
CA PRO A 106 3.43 -28.98 4.63
C PRO A 106 2.70 -27.66 4.45
N GLY A 107 1.66 -27.67 3.61
CA GLY A 107 0.83 -26.49 3.34
C GLY A 107 1.33 -25.58 2.21
N VAL A 108 2.54 -25.79 1.67
CA VAL A 108 3.00 -25.09 0.48
C VAL A 108 2.30 -25.66 -0.76
N LYS A 109 1.73 -24.79 -1.57
CA LYS A 109 1.06 -25.16 -2.83
C LYS A 109 1.91 -24.84 -4.05
N ALA A 110 2.65 -23.75 -4.01
CA ALA A 110 3.50 -23.34 -5.12
C ALA A 110 4.73 -22.56 -4.63
N VAL A 111 5.86 -22.81 -5.30
CA VAL A 111 7.06 -21.99 -5.21
C VAL A 111 7.28 -21.37 -6.59
N ILE A 112 7.28 -20.05 -6.66
CA ILE A 112 7.39 -19.28 -7.89
C ILE A 112 8.82 -18.72 -7.96
N THR A 113 9.50 -19.00 -9.07
CA THR A 113 10.81 -18.43 -9.41
C THR A 113 10.74 -17.72 -10.76
N SER A 114 11.84 -17.10 -11.18
CA SER A 114 11.95 -16.46 -12.50
C SER A 114 11.66 -17.40 -13.66
N ALA A 115 11.87 -18.71 -13.49
CA ALA A 115 11.60 -19.73 -14.50
C ALA A 115 10.10 -19.88 -14.82
N ASN A 116 9.20 -19.46 -13.93
CA ASN A 116 7.76 -19.54 -14.17
C ASN A 116 7.22 -18.43 -15.09
N PHE A 117 8.05 -17.42 -15.40
CA PHE A 117 7.65 -16.30 -16.26
C PHE A 117 8.24 -16.46 -17.66
N PRO A 118 7.46 -16.17 -18.73
CA PRO A 118 7.96 -16.22 -20.09
C PRO A 118 9.11 -15.24 -20.27
N GLU A 119 10.11 -15.64 -21.06
CA GLU A 119 11.20 -14.75 -21.43
C GLU A 119 10.72 -13.74 -22.47
N GLN A 120 10.96 -12.47 -22.20
CA GLN A 120 10.57 -11.35 -23.07
C GLN A 120 11.76 -10.90 -23.88
N LYS A 121 11.54 -10.54 -25.14
CA LYS A 121 12.57 -9.99 -26.02
C LYS A 121 12.92 -8.56 -25.61
N PHE A 122 14.16 -8.15 -25.91
CA PHE A 122 14.61 -6.77 -25.73
C PHE A 122 14.03 -5.90 -26.85
N GLU A 123 12.82 -5.38 -26.62
CA GLU A 123 12.10 -4.56 -27.58
C GLU A 123 11.29 -3.50 -26.85
N TYR A 124 11.26 -2.30 -27.41
CA TYR A 124 10.44 -1.20 -26.93
C TYR A 124 9.09 -1.25 -27.65
N VAL A 125 8.03 -1.53 -26.90
CA VAL A 125 6.67 -1.61 -27.43
C VAL A 125 5.86 -0.44 -26.88
N GLY A 126 5.24 0.34 -27.77
CA GLY A 126 4.34 1.45 -27.42
C GLY A 126 4.66 2.77 -28.11
N PRO A 127 3.82 3.80 -27.93
CA PRO A 127 4.06 5.14 -28.46
C PRO A 127 5.31 5.75 -27.85
N GLU A 128 6.07 6.53 -28.62
CA GLU A 128 7.45 6.98 -28.33
C GLU A 128 7.70 7.50 -26.90
N ARG A 129 6.76 8.23 -26.29
CA ARG A 129 6.88 8.77 -24.92
C ARG A 129 6.57 7.78 -23.80
N VAL A 130 6.02 6.63 -24.15
CA VAL A 130 5.53 5.60 -23.22
C VAL A 130 6.02 4.21 -23.63
N ALA A 131 7.00 4.14 -24.54
CA ALA A 131 7.53 2.87 -25.02
C ALA A 131 8.16 2.12 -23.85
N GLN A 132 7.64 0.93 -23.55
CA GLN A 132 8.12 0.10 -22.45
C GLN A 132 8.87 -1.09 -22.99
N ASN A 133 9.97 -1.42 -22.32
CA ASN A 133 10.74 -2.61 -22.63
C ASN A 133 10.41 -3.72 -21.62
N PHE A 134 9.66 -4.72 -22.07
CA PHE A 134 9.20 -5.84 -21.25
C PHE A 134 10.37 -6.70 -20.74
N TRP A 135 11.53 -6.67 -21.41
CA TRP A 135 12.75 -7.33 -20.94
C TRP A 135 13.23 -6.78 -19.59
N HIS A 136 13.20 -5.45 -19.42
CA HIS A 136 13.56 -4.80 -18.16
C HIS A 136 12.49 -5.00 -17.09
N MET A 137 11.21 -4.95 -17.48
CA MET A 137 10.10 -5.13 -16.54
C MET A 137 10.12 -6.52 -15.90
N THR A 138 10.30 -7.58 -16.69
CA THR A 138 10.36 -8.95 -16.16
C THR A 138 11.50 -9.14 -15.17
N ARG A 139 12.66 -8.51 -15.42
CA ARG A 139 13.83 -8.54 -14.52
C ARG A 139 13.68 -7.68 -13.27
N ASN A 140 12.74 -6.74 -13.26
CA ASN A 140 12.38 -5.96 -12.08
C ASN A 140 11.29 -6.62 -11.23
N ILE A 141 10.41 -7.43 -11.85
CA ILE A 141 9.36 -8.17 -11.14
C ILE A 141 9.99 -9.28 -10.29
N MET A 142 10.83 -10.11 -10.92
CA MET A 142 11.53 -11.23 -10.30
C MET A 142 12.96 -11.31 -10.84
N ALA A 143 13.94 -11.35 -9.95
CA ALA A 143 15.35 -11.41 -10.31
C ALA A 143 15.67 -12.71 -11.06
N ARG A 144 16.35 -12.59 -12.19
CA ARG A 144 16.78 -13.72 -13.03
C ARG A 144 18.26 -14.01 -12.86
N GLU A 145 19.11 -13.27 -13.56
CA GLU A 145 20.56 -13.45 -13.55
C GLU A 145 21.22 -12.69 -12.40
N LYS A 146 20.60 -11.59 -12.00
CA LYS A 146 21.21 -10.58 -11.14
C LYS A 146 20.17 -9.84 -10.32
N VAL A 147 20.52 -9.61 -9.07
CA VAL A 147 19.84 -8.67 -8.18
C VAL A 147 20.42 -7.27 -8.42
N LEU A 148 19.51 -6.30 -8.62
CA LEU A 148 19.87 -4.91 -8.91
C LEU A 148 19.86 -3.98 -7.69
N TYR A 149 19.08 -4.31 -6.66
CA TYR A 149 18.91 -3.48 -5.46
C TYR A 149 18.55 -4.34 -4.23
N GLU A 150 18.73 -3.77 -3.04
CA GLU A 150 18.36 -4.45 -1.79
C GLU A 150 16.83 -4.53 -1.70
N GLY A 151 16.31 -5.71 -1.36
CA GLY A 151 14.87 -5.96 -1.41
C GLY A 151 14.35 -6.35 -2.78
N HIS A 152 15.20 -6.66 -3.76
CA HIS A 152 14.72 -7.24 -5.03
C HIS A 152 14.09 -8.63 -4.77
N SER A 153 12.93 -8.90 -5.37
CA SER A 153 12.24 -10.20 -5.32
C SER A 153 13.07 -11.30 -5.99
N ILE A 154 13.38 -12.39 -5.29
CA ILE A 154 14.12 -13.55 -5.84
C ILE A 154 13.19 -14.74 -6.10
N ALA A 155 12.35 -15.05 -5.12
CA ALA A 155 11.39 -16.15 -5.18
C ALA A 155 10.15 -15.79 -4.37
N ALA A 156 9.04 -16.47 -4.63
CA ALA A 156 7.83 -16.35 -3.82
C ALA A 156 7.29 -17.74 -3.47
N VAL A 157 6.68 -17.86 -2.29
CA VAL A 157 6.02 -19.08 -1.81
C VAL A 157 4.56 -18.76 -1.55
N ALA A 158 3.66 -19.62 -2.03
CA ALA A 158 2.23 -19.58 -1.73
C ALA A 158 1.84 -20.79 -0.87
N ALA A 159 1.33 -20.53 0.33
CA ALA A 159 0.96 -21.53 1.32
C ALA A 159 -0.44 -21.29 1.90
N VAL A 160 -1.02 -22.30 2.55
CA VAL A 160 -2.37 -22.23 3.12
C VAL A 160 -2.42 -21.40 4.42
N SER A 161 -1.28 -21.24 5.11
CA SER A 161 -1.16 -20.46 6.36
C SER A 161 0.31 -20.25 6.73
#